data_AF-W2CDF7-F1
#
_entry.id   AF-W2CDF7-F1
#
_cell.length_a   1.000
_cell.length_b   1.000
_cell.length_c   1.000
_cell.angle_alpha   90.00
_cell.angle_beta   90.00
_cell.angle_gamma   90.00
#
_symmetry.space_group_name_H-M   'P 1'
#
loop_
_entity.id
_entity.type
_entity.pdbx_description
1 polymer ?
#
loop_
_entity_poly.entity_id
_entity_poly.type
_entity_poly.pdbx_seq_one_letter_code
_entity_poly.pdbx_strand_id
1 'polypeptide(L)'
;MKTKIGRSVLAFLLFTLLLAAPNAQAQRGADRLFSLPRFERAVACIKHYEGLHGPKNHPYVGYGHRLLPGERLSCAMTKRQADSLLRADLKKRLVTFRRFGRDSLLLAVLSYNVGEYRLLGYGKQP
;
A
#
# COMPACT_ATOMS: atom_id res chain seq x y z
N MET A 1 2.55 -33.60 -46.78
CA MET A 1 2.41 -33.54 -45.30
C MET A 1 3.49 -32.64 -44.72
N LYS A 2 3.26 -31.33 -44.58
CA LYS A 2 4.28 -30.40 -44.05
C LYS A 2 3.62 -29.46 -43.02
N THR A 3 4.31 -29.24 -41.89
CA THR A 3 4.19 -28.17 -40.87
C THR A 3 3.05 -28.12 -39.83
N LYS A 4 2.05 -29.01 -39.81
CA LYS A 4 0.94 -28.91 -38.81
C LYS A 4 1.39 -29.13 -37.34
N ILE A 5 2.34 -30.02 -37.11
CA ILE A 5 2.87 -30.34 -35.77
C ILE A 5 3.73 -29.19 -35.22
N GLY A 6 4.61 -28.62 -36.05
CA GLY A 6 5.48 -27.50 -35.65
C GLY A 6 4.70 -26.23 -35.29
N ARG A 7 3.62 -25.92 -36.01
CA ARG A 7 2.75 -24.77 -35.68
C ARG A 7 1.99 -24.96 -34.36
N SER A 8 1.57 -26.20 -34.07
CA SER A 8 0.86 -26.53 -32.84
C SER A 8 1.78 -26.49 -31.62
N VAL A 9 3.01 -27.01 -31.75
CA VAL A 9 4.04 -26.91 -30.70
C VAL A 9 4.44 -25.45 -30.46
N LEU A 10 4.64 -24.67 -31.53
CA LEU A 10 4.95 -23.24 -31.40
C LEU A 10 3.82 -22.47 -30.71
N ALA A 11 2.56 -22.75 -31.06
CA ALA A 11 1.39 -22.15 -30.41
C ALA A 11 1.30 -22.52 -28.92
N PHE A 12 1.59 -23.77 -28.57
CA PHE A 12 1.62 -24.23 -27.17
C PHE A 12 2.76 -23.58 -26.36
N LEU A 13 3.95 -23.44 -26.96
CA LEU A 13 5.07 -22.70 -26.34
C LEU A 13 4.73 -21.21 -26.16
N LEU A 14 4.08 -20.57 -27.15
CA LEU A 14 3.63 -19.19 -27.02
C LEU A 14 2.60 -19.03 -25.90
N PHE A 15 1.65 -19.96 -25.81
CA PHE A 15 0.58 -19.95 -24.81
C PHE A 15 1.12 -20.15 -23.40
N THR A 16 2.07 -21.07 -23.21
CA THR A 16 2.76 -21.27 -21.93
C THR A 16 3.58 -20.05 -21.52
N LEU A 17 4.26 -19.38 -22.48
CA LEU A 17 4.99 -18.13 -22.21
C LEU A 17 4.04 -16.99 -21.77
N LEU A 18 2.88 -16.87 -22.43
CA LEU A 18 1.84 -15.88 -22.11
C LEU A 18 1.26 -16.09 -20.72
N LEU A 19 1.09 -17.34 -20.27
CA LEU A 19 0.62 -17.66 -18.92
C LEU A 19 1.72 -17.51 -17.86
N ALA A 20 2.99 -17.76 -18.19
CA ALA A 20 4.09 -17.72 -17.23
C ALA A 20 4.59 -16.28 -16.94
N ALA A 21 4.58 -15.39 -17.94
CA ALA A 21 5.12 -14.03 -17.80
C ALA A 21 4.42 -13.16 -16.73
N PRO A 22 3.08 -13.14 -16.61
CA PRO A 22 2.39 -12.39 -15.56
C PRO A 22 2.75 -12.90 -14.16
N ASN A 23 2.84 -14.23 -13.99
CA ASN A 23 3.20 -14.87 -12.73
C ASN A 23 4.63 -14.53 -12.32
N ALA A 24 5.58 -14.60 -13.26
CA ALA A 24 6.97 -14.20 -13.00
C ALA A 24 7.10 -12.71 -12.65
N GLN A 25 6.31 -11.84 -13.29
CA GLN A 25 6.31 -10.41 -12.98
C GLN A 25 5.70 -10.11 -11.61
N ALA A 26 4.59 -10.77 -11.25
CA ALA A 26 3.97 -10.65 -9.94
C ALA A 26 4.92 -11.13 -8.84
N GLN A 27 5.61 -12.25 -9.05
CA GLN A 27 6.56 -12.81 -8.10
C GLN A 27 7.78 -11.90 -7.90
N ARG A 28 8.35 -11.35 -8.98
CA ARG A 28 9.40 -10.31 -8.87
C ARG A 28 8.94 -9.06 -8.12
N GLY A 29 7.70 -8.64 -8.33
CA GLY A 29 7.09 -7.51 -7.60
C GLY A 29 6.99 -7.80 -6.10
N ALA A 30 6.53 -8.99 -5.75
CA ALA A 30 6.48 -9.47 -4.37
C ALA A 30 7.89 -9.52 -3.76
N ASP A 31 8.86 -10.16 -4.42
CA ASP A 31 10.25 -10.25 -3.95
C ASP A 31 10.85 -8.86 -3.67
N ARG A 32 10.57 -7.89 -4.55
CA ARG A 32 11.01 -6.50 -4.36
C ARG A 32 10.32 -5.82 -3.19
N LEU A 33 9.05 -6.11 -2.93
CA LEU A 33 8.33 -5.56 -1.77
C LEU A 33 8.83 -6.20 -0.47
N PHE A 34 9.11 -7.51 -0.48
CA PHE A 34 9.62 -8.26 0.66
C PHE A 34 11.10 -8.00 0.96
N SER A 35 11.87 -7.45 0.02
CA SER A 35 13.25 -7.00 0.24
C SER A 35 13.33 -5.61 0.90
N LEU A 36 12.26 -4.81 0.88
CA LEU A 36 12.23 -3.51 1.55
C LEU A 36 12.26 -3.64 3.08
N PRO A 37 12.90 -2.70 3.80
CA PRO A 37 12.72 -2.55 5.24
C PRO A 37 11.23 -2.46 5.61
N ARG A 38 10.85 -2.98 6.79
CA ARG A 38 9.43 -3.08 7.20
C ARG A 38 8.67 -1.75 7.08
N PHE A 39 9.29 -0.64 7.47
CA PHE A 39 8.69 0.68 7.37
C PHE A 39 8.42 1.11 5.91
N GLU A 40 9.39 0.89 5.02
CA GLU A 40 9.22 1.19 3.58
C GLU A 40 8.14 0.35 2.94
N ARG A 41 8.05 -0.93 3.34
CA ARG A 41 6.97 -1.83 2.92
C ARG A 41 5.60 -1.34 3.38
N ALA A 42 5.50 -0.87 4.62
CA ALA A 42 4.28 -0.28 5.16
C ALA A 42 3.87 0.98 4.38
N VAL A 43 4.81 1.89 4.11
CA VAL A 43 4.56 3.08 3.28
C VAL A 43 4.07 2.69 1.88
N ALA A 44 4.72 1.71 1.23
CA ALA A 44 4.31 1.23 -0.08
C ALA A 44 2.89 0.61 -0.06
N CYS A 45 2.58 -0.17 0.98
CA CYS A 45 1.27 -0.77 1.18
C CYS A 45 0.17 0.30 1.32
N ILE A 46 0.37 1.29 2.21
CA ILE A 46 -0.61 2.37 2.41
C ILE A 46 -0.85 3.13 1.11
N LYS A 47 0.21 3.49 0.38
CA LYS A 47 0.08 4.19 -0.91
C LYS A 47 -0.72 3.40 -1.93
N HIS A 48 -0.57 2.07 -1.95
CA HIS A 48 -1.27 1.21 -2.88
C HIS A 48 -2.77 1.18 -2.62
N TYR A 49 -3.18 1.06 -1.35
CA TYR A 49 -4.59 0.91 -0.97
C TYR A 49 -5.33 2.24 -0.80
N GLU A 50 -4.68 3.28 -0.26
CA GLU A 50 -5.33 4.60 -0.08
C GLU A 50 -5.34 5.42 -1.38
N GLY A 51 -4.28 5.29 -2.19
CA GLY A 51 -4.08 6.15 -3.35
C GLY A 51 -3.80 7.61 -2.96
N LEU A 52 -3.47 8.44 -3.95
CA LEU A 52 -3.23 9.86 -3.74
C LEU A 52 -4.55 10.63 -3.86
N HIS A 53 -4.97 11.26 -2.77
CA HIS A 53 -6.22 12.00 -2.67
C HIS A 53 -6.19 13.32 -3.44
N GLY A 54 -7.21 13.51 -4.27
CA GLY A 54 -7.47 14.74 -5.02
C GLY A 54 -8.59 15.58 -4.40
N PRO A 55 -9.08 16.62 -5.10
CA PRO A 55 -10.12 17.52 -4.59
C PRO A 55 -11.42 16.82 -4.15
N LYS A 56 -11.77 15.71 -4.81
CA LYS A 56 -12.99 14.93 -4.52
C LYS A 56 -12.95 14.19 -3.19
N ASN A 57 -11.76 14.02 -2.60
CA ASN A 57 -11.57 13.29 -1.35
C ASN A 57 -11.68 14.20 -0.12
N HIS A 58 -12.07 15.47 -0.26
CA HIS A 58 -12.22 16.39 0.87
C HIS A 58 -13.10 15.76 1.98
N PRO A 59 -12.70 15.82 3.26
CA PRO A 59 -11.62 16.62 3.85
C PRO A 59 -10.23 15.95 3.89
N TYR A 60 -9.98 14.92 3.09
CA TYR A 60 -8.72 14.18 3.08
C TYR A 60 -7.79 14.62 1.95
N VAL A 61 -6.48 14.64 2.23
CA VAL A 61 -5.39 14.99 1.30
C VAL A 61 -4.25 13.98 1.40
N GLY A 62 -3.30 14.00 0.46
CA GLY A 62 -2.16 13.08 0.47
C GLY A 62 -2.60 11.61 0.39
N TYR A 63 -2.05 10.75 1.23
CA TYR A 63 -2.42 9.33 1.32
C TYR A 63 -3.29 9.08 2.57
N GLY A 64 -4.48 9.69 2.64
CA GLY A 64 -5.41 9.49 3.76
C GLY A 64 -5.25 10.44 4.95
N HIS A 65 -4.53 11.55 4.81
CA HIS A 65 -4.43 12.56 5.87
C HIS A 65 -5.70 13.40 5.94
N ARG A 66 -6.40 13.41 7.08
CA ARG A 66 -7.58 14.24 7.30
C ARG A 66 -7.15 15.62 7.77
N LEU A 67 -7.54 16.67 7.04
CA LEU A 67 -7.24 18.05 7.41
C LEU A 67 -7.84 18.39 8.78
N LEU A 68 -7.00 18.95 9.66
CA LEU A 68 -7.41 19.50 10.94
C LEU A 68 -7.73 21.00 10.83
N PRO A 69 -8.57 21.56 11.74
CA PRO A 69 -8.82 22.99 11.77
C PRO A 69 -7.51 23.79 11.90
N GLY A 70 -7.29 24.73 10.98
CA GLY A 70 -6.10 25.59 10.95
C GLY A 70 -4.92 25.07 10.12
N GLU A 71 -4.96 23.81 9.65
CA GLU A 71 -3.94 23.33 8.71
C GLU A 71 -4.09 23.97 7.33
N ARG A 72 -2.94 24.33 6.74
CA ARG A 72 -2.86 24.92 5.39
C ARG A 72 -2.45 23.91 4.32
N LEU A 73 -2.61 22.61 4.60
CA LEU A 73 -2.33 21.54 3.64
C LEU A 73 -3.43 21.50 2.57
N SER A 74 -3.06 21.08 1.35
CA SER A 74 -3.97 21.07 0.19
C SER A 74 -3.74 19.84 -0.68
N CYS A 75 -4.79 19.44 -1.42
CA CYS A 75 -4.73 18.35 -2.39
C CYS A 75 -3.76 18.61 -3.57
N ALA A 76 -3.28 19.85 -3.76
CA ALA A 76 -2.32 20.22 -4.80
C ALA A 76 -0.85 19.86 -4.44
N MET A 77 -0.61 19.14 -3.35
CA MET A 77 0.73 18.73 -2.94
C MET A 77 1.39 17.78 -3.95
N THR A 78 2.71 17.88 -4.09
CA THR A 78 3.48 16.95 -4.91
C THR A 78 3.49 15.54 -4.30
N LYS A 79 3.72 14.51 -5.12
CA LYS A 79 3.89 13.12 -4.63
C LYS A 79 4.96 12.99 -3.54
N ARG A 80 6.02 13.81 -3.60
CA ARG A 80 7.08 13.86 -2.59
C ARG A 80 6.60 14.47 -1.27
N GLN A 81 5.85 15.57 -1.33
CA GLN A 81 5.24 16.17 -0.13
C GLN A 81 4.21 15.21 0.51
N ALA A 82 3.38 14.55 -0.31
CA ALA A 82 2.45 13.53 0.16
C ALA A 82 3.15 12.33 0.80
N ASP A 83 4.29 11.89 0.25
CA ASP A 83 5.12 10.84 0.85
C ASP A 83 5.71 11.28 2.21
N SER A 84 6.27 12.49 2.28
CA SER A 84 6.79 13.03 3.54
C SER A 84 5.70 13.16 4.61
N LEU A 85 4.51 13.62 4.23
CA LEU A 85 3.35 13.71 5.12
C LEU A 85 2.92 12.33 5.61
N LEU A 86 2.77 11.36 4.71
CA LEU A 86 2.45 9.97 5.06
C LEU A 86 3.46 9.38 6.04
N ARG A 87 4.76 9.59 5.81
CA ARG A 87 5.82 9.10 6.71
C ARG A 87 5.74 9.74 8.09
N ALA A 88 5.43 11.03 8.16
CA ALA A 88 5.24 11.74 9.42
C ALA A 88 4.02 11.20 10.19
N ASP A 89 2.89 11.01 9.50
CA ASP A 89 1.67 10.48 10.11
C ASP A 89 1.82 9.03 10.56
N LEU A 90 2.46 8.19 9.76
CA LEU A 90 2.73 6.80 10.14
C LEU A 90 3.61 6.72 11.39
N LYS A 91 4.61 7.60 11.52
CA LYS A 91 5.42 7.70 12.75
C LYS A 91 4.59 8.11 13.96
N LYS A 92 3.65 9.07 13.81
CA LYS A 92 2.73 9.44 14.89
C LYS A 92 1.86 8.26 15.31
N ARG A 93 1.26 7.54 14.35
CA ARG A 93 0.45 6.33 14.62
C ARG A 93 1.27 5.22 15.31
N LEU A 94 2.53 5.03 14.92
CA LEU A 94 3.42 4.09 15.60
C LEU A 94 3.59 4.43 17.09
N VAL A 95 3.65 5.71 17.45
CA VAL A 95 3.70 6.14 18.86
C VAL A 95 2.40 5.80 19.59
N THR A 96 1.24 5.97 18.95
CA THR A 96 -0.06 5.55 19.49
C THR A 96 -0.08 4.04 19.76
N PHE A 97 0.34 3.23 18.79
CA PHE A 97 0.32 1.77 18.91
C PHE A 97 1.54 1.17 19.62
N ARG A 98 2.45 1.98 20.20
CA ARG A 98 3.71 1.47 20.77
C ARG A 98 3.54 0.41 21.86
N ARG A 99 2.41 0.44 22.58
CA ARG A 99 2.10 -0.54 23.65
C ARG A 99 1.98 -1.98 23.13
N PHE A 100 1.77 -2.15 21.82
CA PHE A 100 1.65 -3.44 21.16
C PHE A 100 3.00 -4.00 20.68
N GLY A 101 4.12 -3.32 20.96
CA GLY A 101 5.47 -3.83 20.70
C GLY A 101 5.73 -4.19 19.24
N ARG A 102 5.93 -5.48 18.97
CA ARG A 102 6.24 -5.98 17.61
C ARG A 102 5.10 -5.75 16.61
N ASP A 103 3.86 -5.63 17.10
CA ASP A 103 2.67 -5.50 16.27
C ASP A 103 2.27 -4.04 16.02
N SER A 104 2.97 -3.07 16.62
CA SER A 104 2.69 -1.64 16.47
C SER A 104 2.64 -1.18 15.02
N LEU A 105 3.55 -1.68 14.18
CA LEU A 105 3.57 -1.31 12.75
C LEU A 105 2.38 -1.89 11.98
N LEU A 106 2.00 -3.14 12.27
CA LEU A 106 0.86 -3.78 11.63
C LEU A 106 -0.43 -3.03 11.97
N LEU A 107 -0.63 -2.72 13.25
CA LEU A 107 -1.80 -1.97 13.72
C LEU A 107 -1.82 -0.54 13.18
N ALA A 108 -0.66 0.14 13.13
CA ALA A 108 -0.54 1.47 12.55
C ALA A 108 -0.92 1.48 11.06
N VAL A 109 -0.52 0.47 10.28
CA VAL A 109 -0.93 0.33 8.88
C VAL A 109 -2.43 0.04 8.77
N LEU A 110 -2.93 -0.95 9.51
CA LEU A 110 -4.35 -1.34 9.47
C LEU A 110 -5.28 -0.16 9.84
N SER A 111 -4.83 0.71 10.75
CA SER A 111 -5.59 1.89 11.18
C SER A 111 -5.91 2.89 10.07
N TYR A 112 -5.23 2.83 8.91
CA TYR A 112 -5.62 3.62 7.74
C TYR A 112 -6.96 3.16 7.17
N ASN A 113 -7.21 1.84 7.13
CA ASN A 113 -8.45 1.31 6.57
C ASN A 113 -9.59 1.23 7.59
N VAL A 114 -9.28 0.87 8.84
CA VAL A 114 -10.34 0.62 9.85
C VAL A 114 -10.53 1.77 10.84
N GLY A 115 -9.57 2.70 10.92
CA GLY A 115 -9.56 3.81 11.88
C GLY A 115 -8.81 3.48 13.18
N GLU A 116 -8.07 4.47 13.71
CA GLU A 116 -7.23 4.32 14.91
C GLU A 116 -8.02 3.91 16.15
N TYR A 117 -9.11 4.62 16.47
CA TYR A 117 -9.91 4.36 17.65
C TYR A 117 -10.60 2.98 17.66
N ARG A 118 -10.92 2.43 16.48
CA ARG A 118 -11.50 1.08 16.41
C ARG A 118 -10.50 0.00 16.84
N LEU A 119 -9.21 0.19 16.53
CA LEU A 119 -8.15 -0.75 16.92
C LEU A 119 -7.68 -0.56 18.37
N LEU A 120 -7.89 0.62 18.95
CA LEU A 120 -7.55 0.86 20.35
C LEU A 120 -8.58 0.30 21.33
N GLY A 121 -9.77 -0.05 20.83
CA GLY A 121 -10.89 -0.57 21.60
C GLY A 121 -11.67 0.54 22.33
N TYR A 122 -12.88 0.20 22.74
CA TYR A 122 -13.70 1.03 23.62
C TYR A 122 -13.85 0.36 24.99
N GLY A 123 -13.23 0.91 26.03
CA GLY A 123 -13.43 0.42 27.39
C GLY A 123 -12.91 -1.00 27.64
N LYS A 124 -13.80 -1.93 28.04
CA LYS A 124 -13.47 -3.28 28.54
C LYS A 124 -13.49 -4.40 27.48
N GLN A 125 -13.81 -4.10 26.22
CA GLN A 125 -13.69 -5.09 25.14
C GLN A 125 -12.42 -4.82 24.33
N PRO A 126 -11.43 -5.75 24.37
CA PRO A 126 -10.23 -5.66 23.55
C PRO A 126 -10.55 -5.83 22.06
#